data_AF-A0A1H7MX58-F1
#
_entry.id   AF-A0A1H7MX58-F1
#
_cell.length_a   1.000
_cell.length_b   1.000
_cell.length_c   1.000
_cell.angle_alpha   90.00
_cell.angle_beta   90.00
_cell.angle_gamma   90.00
#
_symmetry.space_group_name_H-M   'P 1'
#
loop_
_entity.id
_entity.type
_entity.pdbx_description
1 polymer ?
#
loop_
_entity_poly.entity_id
_entity_poly.type
_entity_poly.pdbx_seq_one_letter_code
_entity_poly.pdbx_strand_id
1 'polypeptide(L)' 'MDRLVRALRGARWWITSVMGDHDYERFAAHHRLAHPGTPVPTEREYWRGRFADSDRNPGARCC' A
#
# COMPACT_ATOMS: atom_id res chain seq x y z
N MET A 1 19.07 -18.96 6.04
CA MET A 1 18.14 -18.08 5.32
C MET A 1 16.72 -18.10 5.91
N ASP A 2 16.17 -19.24 6.33
CA ASP A 2 14.82 -19.36 6.93
C ASP A 2 14.52 -18.44 8.13
N ARG A 3 15.45 -18.30 9.07
CA ARG A 3 15.26 -17.45 10.26
C ARG A 3 15.15 -15.96 9.90
N LEU A 4 15.90 -15.53 8.89
CA LEU A 4 15.84 -14.17 8.35
C LEU A 4 14.50 -13.90 7.67
N VAL A 5 13.99 -14.85 6.88
CA VAL A 5 12.67 -14.73 6.23
C VAL A 5 11.54 -14.66 7.25
N ARG A 6 11.61 -15.46 8.32
CA ARG A 6 10.62 -15.41 9.41
C ARG A 6 10.68 -14.11 10.20
N ALA A 7 11.88 -13.63 10.52
CA ALA A 7 12.07 -12.36 11.23
C ALA A 7 11.56 -11.17 10.40
N LEU A 8 11.87 -11.14 9.09
CA LEU A 8 11.37 -10.11 8.17
C LEU A 8 9.84 -10.15 8.04
N ARG A 9 9.23 -11.34 8.01
CA ARG A 9 7.77 -11.49 7.95
C ARG A 9 7.10 -11.01 9.24
N GLY A 10 7.70 -11.28 10.41
CA GLY A 10 7.22 -10.80 11.71
C GLY A 10 7.37 -9.30 11.89
N ALA A 11 8.52 -8.74 11.49
CA ALA A 11 8.75 -7.29 11.47
C ALA A 11 7.78 -6.59 10.51
N ARG A 12 7.56 -7.14 9.31
CA ARG A 12 6.54 -6.63 8.38
C ARG A 12 5.16 -6.66 9.00
N TRP A 13 4.75 -7.78 9.61
CA TRP A 13 3.46 -7.86 10.30
C TRP A 13 3.33 -6.80 11.39
N TRP A 14 4.31 -6.69 12.29
CA TRP A 14 4.31 -5.70 13.38
C TRP A 14 4.24 -4.27 12.84
N ILE A 15 5.05 -3.94 11.81
CA ILE A 15 5.03 -2.61 11.16
C ILE A 15 3.66 -2.34 10.55
N THR A 16 3.10 -3.29 9.78
CA THR A 16 1.77 -3.11 9.17
C THR A 16 0.66 -2.98 10.21
N SER A 17 0.74 -3.71 11.33
CA SER A 17 -0.26 -3.68 12.39
C SER A 17 -0.17 -2.44 13.29
N VAL A 18 1.05 -1.95 13.57
CA VAL A 18 1.27 -0.82 14.50
C VAL A 18 1.23 0.53 13.79
N MET A 19 1.76 0.64 12.56
CA MET A 19 1.65 1.88 11.77
C MET A 19 0.27 2.06 11.13
N GLY A 20 -0.59 1.03 11.11
CA GLY A 20 -1.91 1.12 10.51
C GLY A 20 -1.86 1.30 8.98
N ASP A 21 -0.72 1.01 8.36
CA ASP A 21 -0.44 1.18 6.93
C ASP A 21 -1.07 0.04 6.09
N HIS A 22 -2.31 -0.34 6.43
CA HIS A 22 -3.15 -1.23 5.64
C HIS A 22 -3.80 -0.48 4.47
N ASP A 23 -3.25 0.66 4.06
CA ASP A 23 -3.74 1.47 2.95
C ASP A 23 -3.90 0.63 1.68
N TYR A 24 -2.90 -0.22 1.38
CA TYR A 24 -2.99 -1.14 0.24
C TYR A 24 -4.09 -2.21 0.41
N GLU A 25 -4.22 -2.81 1.60
CA GLU A 25 -5.25 -3.84 1.84
C GLU A 25 -6.66 -3.26 1.77
N ARG A 26 -6.85 -2.07 2.33
CA ARG A 26 -8.09 -1.30 2.25
C ARG A 26 -8.41 -0.91 0.81
N PHE A 27 -7.41 -0.42 0.07
CA PHE A 27 -7.54 -0.13 -1.35
C PHE A 27 -7.90 -1.39 -2.14
N ALA A 28 -7.24 -2.52 -1.89
CA ALA A 28 -7.49 -3.78 -2.59
C ALA A 28 -8.90 -4.32 -2.30
N ALA A 29 -9.35 -4.26 -1.05
CA ALA A 29 -10.72 -4.62 -0.68
C ALA A 29 -11.75 -3.72 -1.37
N HIS A 30 -11.53 -2.39 -1.33
CA HIS A 30 -12.40 -1.43 -2.01
C HIS A 30 -12.41 -1.64 -3.53
N HIS A 31 -11.25 -1.83 -4.16
CA HIS A 31 -11.13 -2.05 -5.60
C HIS A 31 -11.82 -3.33 -6.05
N ARG A 32 -11.75 -4.42 -5.27
CA ARG A 32 -12.49 -5.66 -5.58
C ARG A 32 -14.00 -5.46 -5.53
N LEU A 33 -14.49 -4.62 -4.61
CA LEU A 33 -15.90 -4.31 -4.48
C LEU A 33 -16.37 -3.31 -5.55
N ALA A 34 -15.58 -2.29 -5.85
CA ALA A 34 -15.89 -1.23 -6.80
C ALA A 34 -15.71 -1.65 -8.27
N HIS A 35 -14.77 -2.56 -8.54
CA HIS A 35 -14.40 -3.00 -9.89
C HIS A 35 -14.35 -4.54 -9.98
N PRO A 36 -15.50 -5.23 -9.94
CA PRO A 36 -15.53 -6.66 -10.16
C PRO A 36 -15.04 -6.98 -11.59
N GLY A 37 -13.99 -7.80 -11.69
CA GLY A 37 -13.41 -8.23 -12.97
C GLY A 37 -12.13 -7.51 -13.40
N THR A 38 -11.76 -6.41 -12.75
CA THR A 38 -10.47 -5.75 -12.99
C THR A 38 -9.43 -6.27 -11.98
N PRO A 39 -8.23 -6.69 -12.43
CA PRO A 39 -7.18 -7.12 -11.51
C PRO A 39 -6.76 -5.95 -10.61
N VAL A 40 -6.65 -6.23 -9.31
CA VAL A 40 -6.14 -5.24 -8.34
C VAL A 40 -4.66 -5.00 -8.63
N PRO A 41 -4.20 -3.73 -8.74
CA PRO A 41 -2.78 -3.45 -8.94
C PRO A 41 -1.93 -4.00 -7.79
N THR A 42 -0.68 -4.35 -8.08
CA THR A 42 0.24 -4.82 -7.05
C THR A 42 0.59 -3.70 -6.06
N GLU A 43 1.01 -4.05 -4.84
CA GLU A 43 1.40 -3.08 -3.80
C GLU A 43 2.41 -2.04 -4.34
N ARG A 44 3.39 -2.48 -5.14
CA ARG A 44 4.38 -1.61 -5.77
C ARG A 44 3.77 -0.62 -6.76
N GLU A 45 2.81 -1.05 -7.57
CA GLU A 45 2.13 -0.20 -8.55
C GLU A 45 1.24 0.83 -7.87
N TYR A 46 0.53 0.41 -6.81
CA TYR A 46 -0.26 1.30 -5.96
C TYR A 46 0.60 2.43 -5.39
N TRP A 47 1.71 2.09 -4.73
CA TRP A 47 2.61 3.08 -4.14
C TRP A 47 3.25 3.98 -5.20
N ARG A 48 3.70 3.41 -6.33
CA ARG A 48 4.25 4.21 -7.44
C ARG A 48 3.23 5.23 -7.96
N GLY A 49 1.98 4.82 -8.16
CA GLY A 49 0.90 5.70 -8.59
C GLY A 49 0.62 6.80 -7.57
N ARG A 50 0.55 6.44 -6.28
CA ARG A 50 0.31 7.37 -5.17
C ARG A 50 1.41 8.42 -5.02
N PHE A 51 2.68 8.02 -5.15
CA PHE A 51 3.80 8.96 -5.12
C PHE A 51 3.83 9.85 -6.36
N ALA A 52 3.56 9.31 -7.54
CA ALA A 52 3.48 10.11 -8.76
C ALA A 52 2.29 11.09 -8.74
N ASP A 53 1.18 10.72 -8.12
CA ASP A 53 0.05 11.62 -7.87
C ASP A 53 0.40 12.72 -6.86
N SER A 54 1.08 12.37 -5.77
CA SER A 54 1.55 13.34 -4.77
C SER A 54 2.61 14.31 -5.31
N ASP A 55 3.45 13.84 -6.26
CA ASP A 55 4.46 14.64 -6.94
C ASP A 55 3.84 15.59 -7.97
N ARG A 56 2.86 15.10 -8.76
CA ARG A 56 2.14 15.91 -9.76
C ARG A 56 1.13 16.88 -9.15
N ASN A 57 0.55 16.51 -8.02
CA ASN A 57 -0.41 17.32 -7.29
C ASN A 57 0.06 17.44 -5.83
N PRO A 58 1.15 18.21 -5.58
CA PRO A 58 1.57 18.52 -4.24
C PRO A 58 0.48 19.42 -3.66
N GLY A 59 -0.52 18.80 -3.02
CA GLY A 59 -1.79 19.45 -2.66
C GLY A 59 -1.58 20.81 -2.03
N ALA A 60 -2.50 21.75 -2.30
CA ALA A 60 -2.49 23.17 -1.89
C ALA A 60 -1.35 23.51 -0.93
N ARG A 61 -0.14 23.69 -1.47
CA ARG A 61 0.98 24.14 -0.66
C ARG A 61 0.58 25.54 -0.24
N CYS A 62 0.23 25.68 1.03
CA CYS A 62 0.02 26.95 1.70
C CYS A 62 1.15 27.90 1.26
N CYS A 63 0.79 28.80 0.37
CA CYS A 63 1.42 30.09 0.22
C CYS A 63 0.76 31.06 1.19
#